data_AF-A0A2H0TEC6-F1
#
_entry.id   AF-A0A2H0TEC6-F1
#
_cell.length_a   1.000
_cell.length_b   1.000
_cell.length_c   1.000
_cell.angle_alpha   90.00
_cell.angle_beta   90.00
_cell.angle_gamma   90.00
#
_symmetry.space_group_name_H-M   'P 1'
#
loop_
_entity.id
_entity.type
_entity.pdbx_description
1 polymer ?
#
loop_
_entity_poly.entity_id
_entity_poly.type
_entity_poly.pdbx_seq_one_letter_code
_entity_poly.pdbx_strand_id
1 'polypeptide(L)'
;MAVSMIAAMAKNNVIGHRGKLPWHLPKDMAYFASMTKGHPVIMGRKTFESIGKKPLPQRTNIVITKRDVYAAPGCLVAHSLGEGLFYAQISPHAEEIFIIGGSVVYKEGLRYTERLYITEIDYECEGDAFFPDIDSSWWKEISRIEALPDEENMHRHAYVTYAKLTEKERSVLERAFHVVVEIMPKDSILDPEGAAIMKGLHTLGFTHVNRVRIGKRIQLEMRGTSSASIRKSVESMCQKLLANSIIEYYAIQVM
;
A
#
# COMPACT_ATOMS: atom_id res chain seq x y z
N MET A 1 -18.61 8.65 -11.63
CA MET A 1 -17.39 9.01 -12.38
C MET A 1 -16.22 8.56 -11.55
N ALA A 2 -15.48 7.57 -12.03
CA ALA A 2 -14.32 7.02 -11.33
C ALA A 2 -13.02 7.50 -12.00
N VAL A 3 -11.97 7.75 -11.20
CA VAL A 3 -10.61 7.95 -11.72
C VAL A 3 -9.82 6.69 -11.47
N SER A 4 -9.27 6.12 -12.53
CA SER A 4 -8.56 4.85 -12.51
C SER A 4 -7.14 5.02 -13.03
N MET A 5 -6.22 4.21 -12.53
CA MET A 5 -4.91 4.04 -13.15
C MET A 5 -4.84 2.70 -13.83
N ILE A 6 -4.19 2.67 -14.99
CA ILE A 6 -3.82 1.41 -15.64
C ILE A 6 -2.33 1.44 -15.94
N ALA A 7 -1.62 0.38 -15.55
CA ALA A 7 -0.18 0.26 -15.71
C ALA A 7 0.23 -1.21 -15.79
N ALA A 8 1.32 -1.48 -16.51
CA ALA A 8 2.05 -2.73 -16.41
C ALA A 8 3.37 -2.47 -15.68
N MET A 9 3.70 -3.29 -14.70
CA MET A 9 4.90 -3.12 -13.89
C MET A 9 5.62 -4.45 -13.65
N ALA A 10 6.95 -4.38 -13.69
CA ALA A 10 7.84 -5.45 -13.26
C ALA A 10 7.76 -5.67 -11.74
N LYS A 11 8.32 -6.78 -11.27
CA LYS A 11 8.37 -7.17 -9.86
C LYS A 11 9.02 -6.14 -8.94
N ASN A 12 9.93 -5.34 -9.48
CA ASN A 12 10.62 -4.23 -8.80
C ASN A 12 10.00 -2.86 -9.13
N ASN A 13 8.70 -2.82 -9.46
CA ASN A 13 7.91 -1.63 -9.78
C ASN A 13 8.37 -0.84 -11.02
N VAL A 14 9.32 -1.36 -11.82
CA VAL A 14 9.73 -0.72 -13.07
C VAL A 14 8.57 -0.71 -14.07
N ILE A 15 8.33 0.44 -14.69
CA ILE A 15 7.32 0.65 -15.76
C ILE A 15 7.94 1.13 -17.07
N GLY A 16 9.25 1.36 -17.08
CA GLY A 16 9.94 1.91 -18.24
C GLY A 16 11.43 2.04 -18.04
N HIS A 17 12.15 1.92 -19.15
CA HIS A 17 13.57 2.19 -19.25
C HIS A 17 13.85 2.97 -20.54
N ARG A 18 14.44 4.17 -20.43
CA ARG A 18 14.82 5.03 -21.57
C ARG A 18 13.66 5.30 -22.53
N GLY A 19 12.45 5.47 -21.99
CA GLY A 19 11.24 5.75 -22.77
C GLY A 19 10.68 4.56 -23.54
N LYS A 20 11.02 3.32 -23.16
CA LYS A 20 10.44 2.08 -23.70
C LYS A 20 10.01 1.16 -22.56
N LEU A 21 9.10 0.24 -22.87
CA LEU A 21 8.80 -0.89 -21.99
C LEU A 21 9.97 -1.89 -22.05
N PRO A 22 10.50 -2.35 -20.90
CA PRO A 22 11.59 -3.35 -20.85
C PRO A 22 11.19 -4.75 -21.33
N TRP A 23 9.89 -4.98 -21.56
CA TRP A 23 9.33 -6.26 -21.97
C TRP A 23 8.49 -6.11 -23.24
N HIS A 24 8.23 -7.23 -23.90
CA HIS A 24 7.24 -7.34 -24.97
C HIS A 24 6.08 -8.19 -24.46
N LEU A 25 4.89 -7.59 -24.34
CA LEU A 25 3.70 -8.27 -23.80
C LEU A 25 2.44 -7.84 -24.57
N PRO A 26 2.19 -8.40 -25.77
CA PRO A 26 1.04 -8.03 -26.61
C PRO A 26 -0.32 -8.20 -25.92
N LYS A 27 -0.47 -9.20 -25.05
CA LYS A 27 -1.72 -9.41 -24.29
C LYS A 27 -2.04 -8.24 -23.35
N ASP A 28 -1.03 -7.70 -22.69
CA ASP A 28 -1.20 -6.50 -21.85
C ASP A 28 -1.57 -5.27 -22.69
N MET A 29 -0.96 -5.11 -23.88
CA MET A 29 -1.36 -4.03 -24.79
C MET A 29 -2.81 -4.17 -25.26
N ALA A 30 -3.29 -5.40 -25.52
CA ALA A 30 -4.68 -5.67 -25.85
C ALA A 30 -5.62 -5.39 -24.66
N TYR A 31 -5.22 -5.78 -23.45
CA TYR A 31 -5.94 -5.49 -22.22
C TYR A 31 -6.02 -3.98 -21.94
N PHE A 32 -4.92 -3.26 -22.06
CA PHE A 32 -4.88 -1.80 -21.96
C PHE A 32 -5.82 -1.14 -22.98
N ALA A 33 -5.79 -1.60 -24.23
CA ALA A 33 -6.64 -1.08 -25.28
C ALA A 33 -8.13 -1.34 -25.01
N SER A 34 -8.49 -2.53 -24.50
CA SER A 34 -9.88 -2.86 -24.19
C SER A 34 -10.42 -2.06 -22.99
N MET A 35 -9.62 -1.93 -21.93
CA MET A 35 -9.99 -1.20 -20.71
C MET A 35 -10.16 0.30 -20.94
N THR A 36 -9.30 0.91 -21.77
CA THR A 36 -9.28 2.37 -21.95
C THR A 36 -10.12 2.87 -23.12
N LYS A 37 -10.63 1.97 -23.98
CA LYS A 37 -11.35 2.36 -25.20
C LYS A 37 -12.63 3.12 -24.86
N GLY A 38 -12.88 4.21 -25.60
CA GLY A 38 -14.02 5.11 -25.38
C GLY A 38 -13.77 6.15 -24.30
N HIS A 39 -12.93 5.85 -23.29
CA HIS A 39 -12.74 6.70 -22.12
C HIS A 39 -11.66 7.79 -22.32
N PRO A 40 -11.74 8.91 -21.58
CA PRO A 40 -10.64 9.86 -21.48
C PRO A 40 -9.37 9.22 -20.88
N VAL A 41 -8.23 9.48 -21.52
CA VAL A 41 -6.91 9.03 -21.06
C VAL A 41 -6.01 10.23 -20.79
N ILE A 42 -5.39 10.25 -19.61
CA ILE A 42 -4.46 11.29 -19.16
C ILE A 42 -3.06 10.71 -19.12
N MET A 43 -2.13 11.38 -19.79
CA MET A 43 -0.73 10.96 -19.82
C MET A 43 0.25 12.13 -19.72
N GLY A 44 1.45 11.88 -19.23
CA GLY A 44 2.53 12.85 -19.26
C GLY A 44 3.15 12.98 -20.65
N ARG A 45 3.70 14.16 -20.96
CA ARG A 45 4.42 14.44 -22.22
C ARG A 45 5.42 13.35 -22.63
N LYS A 46 6.27 12.88 -21.70
CA LYS A 46 7.28 11.85 -22.01
C LYS A 46 6.63 10.54 -22.46
N THR A 47 5.50 10.16 -21.84
CA THR A 47 4.74 8.96 -22.20
C THR A 47 4.10 9.11 -23.59
N PHE A 48 3.49 10.26 -23.87
CA PHE A 48 2.97 10.57 -25.20
C PHE A 48 4.05 10.47 -26.30
N GLU A 49 5.26 10.96 -25.99
CA GLU A 49 6.39 10.88 -26.91
C GLU A 49 6.91 9.45 -27.10
N SER A 50 6.93 8.63 -26.05
CA SER A 50 7.37 7.23 -26.15
C SER A 50 6.41 6.35 -26.95
N ILE A 51 5.10 6.62 -26.89
CA ILE A 51 4.08 5.86 -27.64
C ILE A 51 3.91 6.34 -29.09
N GLY A 52 4.86 7.15 -29.59
CA GLY A 52 4.92 7.55 -31.00
C GLY A 52 4.28 8.90 -31.33
N LYS A 53 3.98 9.75 -30.34
CA LYS A 53 3.42 11.10 -30.52
C LYS A 53 2.12 11.15 -31.32
N LYS A 54 1.30 10.10 -31.19
CA LYS A 54 -0.01 10.01 -31.83
C LYS A 54 -1.08 9.75 -30.77
N PRO A 55 -2.25 10.38 -30.89
CA PRO A 55 -3.35 10.08 -29.99
C PRO A 55 -3.74 8.62 -30.14
N LEU A 56 -4.03 8.00 -29.01
CA LEU A 56 -4.59 6.66 -28.98
C LEU A 56 -6.01 6.71 -29.59
N PRO A 57 -6.33 5.89 -30.61
CA PRO A 57 -7.60 6.01 -31.34
C PRO A 57 -8.80 5.75 -30.43
N GLN A 58 -9.93 6.38 -30.73
CA GLN A 58 -11.22 6.21 -30.03
C GLN A 58 -11.16 6.56 -28.54
N ARG A 59 -10.33 7.54 -28.17
CA ARG A 59 -10.14 8.05 -26.81
C ARG A 59 -9.94 9.55 -26.84
N THR A 60 -10.43 10.24 -25.82
CA THR A 60 -10.00 11.63 -25.58
C THR A 60 -8.62 11.60 -24.95
N ASN A 61 -7.61 12.05 -25.69
CA ASN A 61 -6.22 12.01 -25.23
C ASN A 61 -5.84 13.35 -24.59
N ILE A 62 -5.37 13.33 -23.35
CA ILE A 62 -4.98 14.51 -22.58
C ILE A 62 -3.51 14.39 -22.20
N VAL A 63 -2.69 15.36 -22.62
CA VAL A 63 -1.25 15.36 -22.40
C VAL A 63 -0.87 16.44 -21.38
N ILE A 64 -0.26 16.02 -20.27
CA ILE A 64 0.24 16.91 -19.22
C ILE A 64 1.66 17.38 -19.53
N THR A 65 1.88 18.69 -19.55
CA THR A 65 3.18 19.32 -19.79
C THR A 65 3.35 20.66 -19.09
N LYS A 66 4.51 20.87 -18.46
CA LYS A 66 4.89 22.17 -17.89
C LYS A 66 5.50 23.14 -18.91
N ARG A 67 5.56 22.76 -20.20
CA ARG A 67 6.04 23.65 -21.26
C ARG A 67 4.91 24.56 -21.68
N ASP A 68 5.15 25.87 -21.64
CA ASP A 68 4.18 26.88 -22.07
C ASP A 68 3.81 26.71 -23.55
N VAL A 69 4.80 26.31 -24.38
CA VAL A 69 4.60 26.03 -25.80
C VAL A 69 4.82 24.54 -26.06
N TYR A 70 3.72 23.80 -26.22
CA TYR A 70 3.74 22.40 -26.61
C TYR A 70 2.52 22.05 -27.46
N ALA A 71 2.73 21.37 -28.58
CA ALA A 71 1.67 20.89 -29.44
C ALA A 71 1.62 19.36 -29.42
N ALA A 72 0.44 18.82 -29.15
CA ALA A 72 0.11 17.40 -29.32
C ALA A 72 -1.12 17.31 -30.24
N PRO A 73 -0.94 17.26 -31.57
CA PRO A 73 -2.05 17.22 -32.51
C PRO A 73 -3.04 16.09 -32.21
N GLY A 74 -4.34 16.41 -32.16
CA GLY A 74 -5.40 15.46 -31.82
C GLY A 74 -5.50 15.11 -30.32
N CYS A 75 -4.76 15.80 -29.46
CA CYS A 75 -4.85 15.70 -28.01
C CYS A 75 -5.23 17.05 -27.39
N LEU A 76 -5.84 17.02 -26.22
CA LEU A 76 -5.93 18.17 -25.33
C LEU A 76 -4.59 18.31 -24.58
N VAL A 77 -4.12 19.54 -24.40
CA VAL A 77 -2.89 19.82 -23.63
C VAL A 77 -3.30 20.50 -22.33
N ALA A 78 -2.80 19.98 -21.21
CA ALA A 78 -3.00 20.56 -19.88
C ALA A 78 -1.65 20.80 -19.19
N HIS A 79 -1.62 21.80 -18.31
CA HIS A 79 -0.42 22.26 -17.62
C HIS A 79 -0.33 21.77 -16.17
N SER A 80 -1.37 21.09 -15.68
CA SER A 80 -1.38 20.40 -14.39
C SER A 80 -2.26 19.16 -14.46
N LEU A 81 -2.08 18.23 -13.52
CA LEU A 81 -2.99 17.07 -13.43
C LEU A 81 -4.42 17.51 -13.12
N GLY A 82 -4.62 18.52 -12.28
CA GLY A 82 -5.95 19.05 -11.95
C GLY A 82 -6.68 19.58 -13.19
N GLU A 83 -5.99 20.32 -14.04
CA GLU A 83 -6.53 20.79 -15.32
C GLU A 83 -6.81 19.61 -16.28
N GLY A 84 -5.91 18.63 -16.35
CA GLY A 84 -6.13 17.44 -17.17
C GLY A 84 -7.33 16.62 -16.72
N LEU A 85 -7.54 16.49 -15.40
CA LEU A 85 -8.74 15.87 -14.83
C LEU A 85 -9.98 16.68 -15.20
N PHE A 86 -9.96 18.00 -15.09
CA PHE A 86 -11.08 18.84 -15.50
C PHE A 86 -11.45 18.61 -16.98
N TYR A 87 -10.48 18.61 -17.89
CA TYR A 87 -10.72 18.30 -19.30
C TYR A 87 -11.30 16.90 -19.51
N ALA A 88 -10.80 15.90 -18.78
CA ALA A 88 -11.34 14.55 -18.84
C ALA A 88 -12.80 14.48 -18.39
N GLN A 89 -13.19 15.21 -17.33
CA GLN A 89 -14.55 15.20 -16.78
C GLN A 89 -15.60 15.77 -17.72
N ILE A 90 -15.24 16.77 -18.52
CA ILE A 90 -16.15 17.39 -19.50
C ILE A 90 -16.11 16.71 -20.88
N SER A 91 -15.31 15.65 -21.02
CA SER A 91 -15.19 14.88 -22.26
C SER A 91 -16.30 13.84 -22.39
N PRO A 92 -16.62 13.38 -23.61
CA PRO A 92 -17.51 12.23 -23.81
C PRO A 92 -17.00 10.97 -23.08
N HIS A 93 -17.92 10.12 -22.65
CA HIS A 93 -17.63 8.84 -21.99
C HIS A 93 -16.74 8.95 -20.73
N ALA A 94 -16.93 10.03 -19.97
CA ALA A 94 -16.27 10.29 -18.70
C ALA A 94 -16.88 9.52 -17.51
N GLU A 95 -17.57 8.38 -17.75
CA GLU A 95 -17.99 7.51 -16.65
C GLU A 95 -16.77 6.99 -15.86
N GLU A 96 -15.66 6.79 -16.57
CA GLU A 96 -14.35 6.43 -16.04
C GLU A 96 -13.24 7.19 -16.77
N ILE A 97 -12.25 7.67 -16.03
CA ILE A 97 -11.09 8.41 -16.53
C ILE A 97 -9.84 7.61 -16.22
N PHE A 98 -8.98 7.38 -17.20
CA PHE A 98 -7.76 6.60 -17.03
C PHE A 98 -6.51 7.47 -17.01
N ILE A 99 -5.76 7.44 -15.91
CA ILE A 99 -4.38 7.90 -15.86
C ILE A 99 -3.51 6.75 -16.36
N ILE A 100 -2.80 6.98 -17.47
CA ILE A 100 -1.99 5.96 -18.17
C ILE A 100 -0.48 6.23 -18.05
N GLY A 101 -0.09 7.08 -17.10
CA GLY A 101 1.30 7.36 -16.74
C GLY A 101 1.85 8.67 -17.29
N GLY A 102 3.15 8.93 -17.25
CA GLY A 102 4.22 8.11 -16.67
C GLY A 102 4.39 8.33 -15.16
N SER A 103 5.54 7.90 -14.63
CA SER A 103 5.86 7.84 -13.20
C SER A 103 5.43 9.09 -12.40
N VAL A 104 5.72 10.30 -12.90
CA VAL A 104 5.36 11.56 -12.24
C VAL A 104 3.83 11.75 -12.18
N VAL A 105 3.12 11.44 -13.26
CA VAL A 105 1.66 11.57 -13.34
C VAL A 105 0.98 10.52 -12.48
N TYR A 106 1.49 9.28 -12.45
CA TYR A 106 1.02 8.26 -11.51
C TYR A 106 1.21 8.71 -10.06
N LYS A 107 2.40 9.22 -9.71
CA LYS A 107 2.67 9.68 -8.34
C LYS A 107 1.72 10.81 -7.91
N GLU A 108 1.49 11.79 -8.77
CA GLU A 108 0.57 12.90 -8.50
C GLU A 108 -0.90 12.44 -8.49
N GLY A 109 -1.24 11.47 -9.33
CA GLY A 109 -2.60 10.97 -9.51
C GLY A 109 -3.14 10.09 -8.40
N LEU A 110 -2.29 9.43 -7.61
CA LEU A 110 -2.70 8.49 -6.56
C LEU A 110 -3.79 9.06 -5.62
N ARG A 111 -3.72 10.35 -5.34
CA ARG A 111 -4.68 11.03 -4.45
C ARG A 111 -6.10 11.06 -5.03
N TYR A 112 -6.23 11.13 -6.36
CA TYR A 112 -7.50 11.22 -7.08
C TYR A 112 -8.03 9.86 -7.50
N THR A 113 -7.15 8.87 -7.66
CA THR A 113 -7.50 7.54 -8.14
C THR A 113 -8.27 6.73 -7.11
N GLU A 114 -9.27 5.98 -7.59
CA GLU A 114 -10.14 5.07 -6.83
C GLU A 114 -9.89 3.60 -7.16
N ARG A 115 -9.41 3.30 -8.38
CA ARG A 115 -9.08 1.93 -8.83
C ARG A 115 -7.73 1.88 -9.53
N LEU A 116 -6.98 0.80 -9.28
CA LEU A 116 -5.77 0.47 -10.03
C LEU A 116 -6.02 -0.81 -10.83
N TYR A 117 -5.74 -0.76 -12.13
CA TYR A 117 -5.67 -1.90 -13.03
C TYR A 117 -4.20 -2.17 -13.32
N ILE A 118 -3.61 -3.11 -12.61
CA ILE A 118 -2.17 -3.36 -12.64
C ILE A 118 -1.92 -4.70 -13.28
N THR A 119 -1.13 -4.70 -14.36
CA THR A 119 -0.52 -5.91 -14.88
C THR A 119 0.79 -6.14 -14.12
N GLU A 120 0.78 -7.08 -13.17
CA GLU A 120 1.97 -7.49 -12.41
C GLU A 120 2.75 -8.52 -13.24
N ILE A 121 3.96 -8.18 -13.65
CA ILE A 121 4.81 -9.06 -14.46
C ILE A 121 5.88 -9.67 -13.56
N ASP A 122 5.95 -11.01 -13.54
CA ASP A 122 7.00 -11.77 -12.82
C ASP A 122 8.31 -11.72 -13.59
N TYR A 123 8.86 -10.51 -13.67
CA TYR A 123 10.10 -10.16 -14.34
C TYR A 123 10.75 -9.03 -13.56
N GLU A 124 12.05 -9.12 -13.32
CA GLU A 124 12.84 -8.08 -12.68
C GLU A 124 13.83 -7.51 -13.70
N CYS A 125 13.88 -6.18 -13.83
CA CYS A 125 14.66 -5.51 -14.86
C CYS A 125 15.18 -4.14 -14.42
N GLU A 126 16.17 -3.61 -15.14
CA GLU A 126 16.62 -2.24 -14.93
C GLU A 126 15.61 -1.23 -15.51
N GLY A 127 15.41 -0.12 -14.80
CA GLY A 127 14.42 0.89 -15.15
C GLY A 127 14.77 2.27 -14.63
N ASP A 128 14.28 3.30 -15.32
CA ASP A 128 14.39 4.71 -14.92
C ASP A 128 13.03 5.35 -14.59
N ALA A 129 11.95 4.60 -14.80
CA ALA A 129 10.59 4.97 -14.44
C ALA A 129 9.96 3.85 -13.62
N PHE A 130 9.35 4.23 -12.49
CA PHE A 130 8.74 3.31 -11.55
C PHE A 130 7.28 3.69 -11.30
N PHE A 131 6.44 2.68 -11.09
CA PHE A 131 5.12 2.86 -10.50
C PHE A 131 5.26 3.18 -9.01
N PRO A 132 4.41 4.04 -8.43
CA PRO A 132 4.40 4.23 -6.98
C PRO A 132 4.07 2.94 -6.22
N ASP A 133 4.57 2.79 -5.00
CA ASP A 133 4.25 1.63 -4.17
C ASP A 133 2.74 1.53 -3.89
N ILE A 134 2.21 0.32 -4.02
CA ILE A 134 0.81 0.01 -3.71
C ILE A 134 0.71 -0.34 -2.22
N ASP A 135 0.53 0.69 -1.40
CA ASP A 135 0.42 0.54 0.05
C ASP A 135 -0.90 -0.14 0.46
N SER A 136 -0.81 -1.28 1.13
CA SER A 136 -1.95 -2.04 1.68
C SER A 136 -2.81 -1.28 2.70
N SER A 137 -2.31 -0.18 3.27
CA SER A 137 -3.10 0.72 4.12
C SER A 137 -4.06 1.62 3.32
N TRP A 138 -3.85 1.73 2.00
CA TRP A 138 -4.67 2.51 1.08
C TRP A 138 -5.40 1.67 0.04
N TRP A 139 -4.85 0.51 -0.31
CA TRP A 139 -5.33 -0.30 -1.42
C TRP A 139 -5.64 -1.73 -1.00
N LYS A 140 -6.70 -2.27 -1.58
CA LYS A 140 -7.11 -3.66 -1.40
C LYS A 140 -7.23 -4.34 -2.75
N GLU A 141 -6.58 -5.49 -2.90
CA GLU A 141 -6.79 -6.37 -4.04
C GLU A 141 -8.23 -6.88 -4.02
N ILE A 142 -8.97 -6.66 -5.12
CA ILE A 142 -10.36 -7.10 -5.28
C ILE A 142 -10.53 -8.12 -6.39
N SER A 143 -9.53 -8.28 -7.26
CA SER A 143 -9.52 -9.27 -8.34
C SER A 143 -8.08 -9.56 -8.76
N ARG A 144 -7.80 -10.82 -9.07
CA ARG A 144 -6.54 -11.28 -9.66
C ARG A 144 -6.84 -12.37 -10.68
N ILE A 145 -6.34 -12.17 -11.89
CA ILE A 145 -6.47 -13.11 -12.99
C ILE A 145 -5.06 -13.46 -13.46
N GLU A 146 -4.64 -14.70 -13.17
CA GLU A 146 -3.34 -15.22 -13.61
C GLU A 146 -3.36 -15.48 -15.13
N ALA A 147 -2.31 -15.04 -15.82
CA ALA A 147 -2.09 -15.32 -17.23
C ALA A 147 -0.79 -16.12 -17.39
N LEU A 148 -0.94 -17.34 -17.93
CA LEU A 148 0.20 -18.20 -18.23
C LEU A 148 0.99 -17.65 -19.44
N PRO A 149 2.32 -17.81 -19.44
CA PRO A 149 3.14 -17.50 -20.60
C PRO A 149 2.72 -18.26 -21.85
N ASP A 150 2.94 -17.67 -23.02
CA ASP A 150 2.84 -18.33 -24.32
C ASP A 150 3.95 -17.86 -25.27
N GLU A 151 3.94 -18.31 -26.52
CA GLU A 151 4.95 -18.01 -27.53
C GLU A 151 5.18 -16.50 -27.74
N GLU A 152 4.15 -15.67 -27.55
CA GLU A 152 4.22 -14.21 -27.73
C GLU A 152 4.37 -13.44 -26.40
N ASN A 153 4.12 -14.10 -25.27
CA ASN A 153 4.06 -13.51 -23.94
C ASN A 153 4.94 -14.34 -22.98
N MET A 154 6.26 -14.21 -23.13
CA MET A 154 7.25 -15.06 -22.42
C MET A 154 7.26 -14.87 -20.89
N HIS A 155 6.70 -13.78 -20.38
CA HIS A 155 6.66 -13.50 -18.95
C HIS A 155 5.33 -13.90 -18.33
N ARG A 156 5.40 -14.61 -17.20
CA ARG A 156 4.23 -14.84 -16.36
C ARG A 156 3.74 -13.49 -15.85
N HIS A 157 2.44 -13.26 -15.90
CA HIS A 157 1.85 -12.03 -15.42
C HIS A 157 0.46 -12.27 -14.85
N ALA A 158 -0.04 -11.31 -14.08
CA ALA A 158 -1.41 -11.30 -13.59
C ALA A 158 -2.05 -9.94 -13.84
N TYR A 159 -3.33 -9.94 -14.22
CA TYR A 159 -4.15 -8.73 -14.21
C TYR A 159 -4.77 -8.59 -12.83
N VAL A 160 -4.37 -7.56 -12.10
CA VAL A 160 -4.75 -7.33 -10.71
C VAL A 160 -5.53 -6.03 -10.61
N THR A 161 -6.71 -6.08 -10.00
CA THR A 161 -7.49 -4.89 -9.72
C THR A 161 -7.43 -4.57 -8.24
N TYR A 162 -7.01 -3.35 -7.92
CA TYR A 162 -7.06 -2.80 -6.57
C TYR A 162 -8.15 -1.75 -6.46
N ALA A 163 -8.89 -1.78 -5.36
CA ALA A 163 -9.78 -0.69 -4.96
C ALA A 163 -9.14 0.11 -3.83
N LYS A 164 -9.31 1.43 -3.87
CA LYS A 164 -8.95 2.29 -2.74
C LYS A 164 -9.85 1.98 -1.57
N LEU A 165 -9.25 1.81 -0.40
CA LEU A 165 -9.97 1.57 0.83
C LEU A 165 -10.82 2.79 1.19
N THR A 166 -12.07 2.53 1.56
CA THR A 166 -12.99 3.54 2.10
C THR A 166 -12.46 4.09 3.44
N GLU A 167 -12.94 5.26 3.85
CA GLU A 167 -12.60 5.81 5.18
C GLU A 167 -12.96 4.84 6.31
N LYS A 168 -14.08 4.13 6.19
CA LYS A 168 -14.49 3.11 7.14
C LYS A 168 -13.50 1.95 7.21
N GLU A 169 -13.07 1.43 6.06
CA GLU A 169 -12.09 0.33 6.04
C GLU A 169 -10.72 0.78 6.57
N ARG A 170 -10.28 2.00 6.21
CA ARG A 170 -9.02 2.56 6.74
C ARG A 170 -9.09 2.78 8.25
N SER A 171 -10.21 3.28 8.78
CA SER A 171 -10.42 3.41 10.23
C SER A 171 -10.36 2.07 10.95
N VAL A 172 -10.79 0.98 10.32
CA VAL A 172 -10.63 -0.38 10.87
C VAL A 172 -9.17 -0.82 10.84
N LEU A 173 -8.41 -0.52 9.78
CA LEU A 173 -6.98 -0.85 9.70
C LEU A 173 -6.12 -0.02 10.67
N GLU A 174 -6.51 1.21 10.93
CA GLU A 174 -5.80 2.15 11.79
C GLU A 174 -6.32 2.16 13.23
N ARG A 175 -7.20 1.22 13.59
CA ARG A 175 -7.77 1.17 14.94
C ARG A 175 -6.65 1.12 15.97
N ALA A 176 -6.64 2.11 16.85
CA ALA A 176 -5.75 2.14 17.99
C ALA A 176 -6.18 1.10 19.02
N PHE A 177 -5.20 0.34 19.50
CA PHE A 177 -5.32 -0.64 20.56
C PHE A 177 -4.39 -0.22 21.69
N HIS A 178 -4.91 -0.25 22.91
CA HIS A 178 -4.11 -0.05 24.10
C HIS A 178 -3.79 -1.44 24.66
N VAL A 179 -2.51 -1.78 24.64
CA VAL A 179 -2.03 -3.08 25.10
C VAL A 179 -1.31 -2.90 26.42
N VAL A 180 -1.68 -3.72 27.40
CA VAL A 180 -0.95 -3.85 28.66
C VAL A 180 -0.31 -5.22 28.69
N VAL A 181 1.00 -5.25 28.87
CA VAL A 181 1.77 -6.48 29.14
C VAL A 181 2.22 -6.43 30.59
N GLU A 182 1.75 -7.38 31.38
CA GLU A 182 2.20 -7.59 32.75
C GLU A 182 3.20 -8.74 32.76
N ILE A 183 4.39 -8.48 33.28
CA ILE A 183 5.49 -9.44 33.32
C ILE A 183 5.83 -9.67 34.78
N MET A 184 5.78 -10.92 35.21
CA MET A 184 6.09 -11.33 36.57
C MET A 184 7.17 -12.40 36.55
N PRO A 185 8.10 -12.42 37.52
CA PRO A 185 8.96 -13.59 37.71
C PRO A 185 8.11 -14.85 37.91
N LYS A 186 8.58 -16.01 37.49
CA LYS A 186 7.92 -17.30 37.78
C LYS A 186 8.02 -17.62 39.26
N ASP A 187 7.06 -18.38 39.79
CA ASP A 187 6.97 -18.66 41.24
C ASP A 187 8.22 -19.29 41.84
N SER A 188 8.96 -20.08 41.05
CA SER A 188 10.24 -20.70 41.45
C SER A 188 11.42 -19.73 41.50
N ILE A 189 11.30 -18.53 40.93
CA ILE A 189 12.36 -17.53 40.88
C ILE A 189 12.26 -16.63 42.09
N LEU A 190 13.39 -16.46 42.78
CA LEU A 190 13.53 -15.56 43.92
C LEU A 190 13.29 -14.11 43.46
N ASP A 191 12.49 -13.38 44.24
CA ASP A 191 12.23 -11.95 44.06
C ASP A 191 12.75 -11.19 45.29
N PRO A 192 14.03 -10.73 45.25
CA PRO A 192 14.63 -10.03 46.37
C PRO A 192 13.94 -8.71 46.70
N GLU A 193 13.43 -8.00 45.68
CA GLU A 193 12.76 -6.71 45.88
C GLU A 193 11.40 -6.91 46.56
N GLY A 194 10.62 -7.89 46.12
CA GLY A 194 9.38 -8.28 46.79
C GLY A 194 9.62 -8.66 48.25
N ALA A 195 10.67 -9.43 48.52
CA ALA A 195 11.04 -9.80 49.89
C ALA A 195 11.41 -8.57 50.76
N ALA A 196 12.15 -7.61 50.19
CA ALA A 196 12.50 -6.38 50.89
C ALA A 196 11.27 -5.53 51.23
N ILE A 197 10.33 -5.37 50.29
CA ILE A 197 9.07 -4.65 50.51
C ILE A 197 8.23 -5.34 51.59
N MET A 198 8.09 -6.66 51.53
CA MET A 198 7.33 -7.43 52.53
C MET A 198 7.85 -7.18 53.95
N LYS A 199 9.18 -7.22 54.13
CA LYS A 199 9.81 -6.91 55.42
C LYS A 199 9.53 -5.47 55.87
N GLY A 200 9.57 -4.52 54.93
CA GLY A 200 9.21 -3.12 55.20
C GLY A 200 7.75 -2.98 55.67
N LEU A 201 6.81 -3.62 54.98
CA LEU A 201 5.38 -3.60 55.34
C LEU A 201 5.11 -4.19 56.73
N HIS A 202 5.76 -5.30 57.06
CA HIS A 202 5.65 -5.90 58.40
C HIS A 202 6.19 -4.97 59.49
N THR A 203 7.30 -4.26 59.22
CA THR A 203 7.86 -3.26 60.15
C THR A 203 6.88 -2.12 60.41
N LEU A 204 6.04 -1.78 59.42
CA LEU A 204 4.98 -0.77 59.54
C LEU A 204 3.69 -1.31 60.17
N GLY A 205 3.66 -2.57 60.61
CA GLY A 205 2.51 -3.20 61.26
C GLY A 205 1.54 -3.93 60.33
N PHE A 206 1.80 -3.98 59.02
CA PHE A 206 0.97 -4.72 58.04
C PHE A 206 1.36 -6.20 57.97
N THR A 207 1.28 -6.91 59.10
CA THR A 207 1.76 -8.30 59.25
C THR A 207 0.94 -9.36 58.50
N HIS A 208 -0.26 -9.01 58.04
CA HIS A 208 -1.15 -9.91 57.29
C HIS A 208 -0.73 -10.10 55.82
N VAL A 209 0.26 -9.34 55.33
CA VAL A 209 0.79 -9.50 53.97
C VAL A 209 1.71 -10.72 53.96
N ASN A 210 1.28 -11.81 53.34
CA ASN A 210 2.00 -13.09 53.36
C ASN A 210 3.01 -13.28 52.23
N ARG A 211 2.87 -12.51 51.15
CA ARG A 211 3.77 -12.58 49.99
C ARG A 211 3.69 -11.26 49.22
N VAL A 212 4.84 -10.74 48.82
CA VAL A 212 4.94 -9.62 47.87
C VAL A 212 5.74 -10.09 46.67
N ARG A 213 5.26 -9.74 45.49
CA ARG A 213 5.91 -10.02 44.20
C ARG A 213 5.90 -8.75 43.37
N ILE A 214 7.04 -8.43 42.79
CA ILE A 214 7.20 -7.28 41.91
C ILE A 214 7.34 -7.77 40.47
N GLY A 215 6.71 -7.03 39.56
CA GLY A 215 6.82 -7.25 38.13
C GLY A 215 6.83 -5.94 37.37
N LYS A 216 6.84 -6.04 36.05
CA LYS A 216 6.84 -4.91 35.12
C LYS A 216 5.48 -4.79 34.47
N ARG A 217 5.00 -3.56 34.30
CA ARG A 217 3.81 -3.26 33.50
C ARG A 217 4.26 -2.41 32.31
N ILE A 218 4.11 -2.94 31.10
CA ILE A 218 4.45 -2.27 29.85
C ILE A 218 3.14 -1.88 29.17
N GLN A 219 3.00 -0.61 28.83
CA GLN A 219 1.86 -0.09 28.08
C GLN A 219 2.32 0.24 26.67
N LEU A 220 1.60 -0.27 25.67
CA LEU A 220 1.86 -0.04 24.26
C LEU A 220 0.61 0.55 23.61
N GLU A 221 0.80 1.55 22.77
CA GLU A 221 -0.22 1.99 21.83
C GLU A 221 0.14 1.41 20.45
N MET A 222 -0.76 0.63 19.88
CA MET A 222 -0.53 -0.05 18.61
C MET A 222 -1.69 0.18 17.66
N ARG A 223 -1.40 0.30 16.37
CA ARG A 223 -2.43 0.32 15.32
C ARG A 223 -2.49 -1.03 14.63
N GLY A 224 -3.69 -1.48 14.31
CA GLY A 224 -3.88 -2.71 13.56
C GLY A 224 -5.32 -3.00 13.24
N THR A 225 -5.55 -4.17 12.67
CA THR A 225 -6.85 -4.55 12.08
C THR A 225 -7.77 -5.26 13.07
N SER A 226 -7.21 -5.90 14.10
CA SER A 226 -7.95 -6.69 15.08
C SER A 226 -7.15 -6.91 16.36
N SER A 227 -7.85 -7.12 17.47
CA SER A 227 -7.23 -7.47 18.75
C SER A 227 -6.45 -8.79 18.67
N ALA A 228 -6.89 -9.75 17.84
CA ALA A 228 -6.19 -11.00 17.61
C ALA A 228 -4.85 -10.81 16.90
N SER A 229 -4.80 -9.97 15.85
CA SER A 229 -3.55 -9.65 15.16
C SER A 229 -2.59 -8.89 16.07
N ILE A 230 -3.09 -7.93 16.86
CA ILE A 230 -2.28 -7.19 17.83
C ILE A 230 -1.71 -8.12 18.89
N ARG A 231 -2.55 -9.00 19.47
CA ARG A 231 -2.09 -9.98 20.46
C ARG A 231 -0.96 -10.85 19.91
N LYS A 232 -1.08 -11.37 18.68
CA LYS A 232 -0.05 -12.20 18.05
C LYS A 232 1.28 -11.44 17.87
N SER A 233 1.22 -10.17 17.47
CA SER A 233 2.41 -9.31 17.36
C SER A 233 3.05 -9.07 18.72
N VAL A 234 2.26 -8.78 19.75
CA VAL A 234 2.74 -8.55 21.12
C VAL A 234 3.34 -9.82 21.74
N GLU A 235 2.75 -10.99 21.49
CA GLU A 235 3.32 -12.27 21.90
C GLU A 235 4.73 -12.46 21.30
N SER A 236 4.92 -12.11 20.03
CA SER A 236 6.24 -12.15 19.40
C SER A 236 7.21 -11.14 20.04
N MET A 237 6.74 -9.94 20.40
CA MET A 237 7.55 -8.95 21.13
C MET A 237 7.97 -9.46 22.50
N CYS A 238 7.06 -10.09 23.25
CA CYS A 238 7.36 -10.69 24.56
C CYS A 238 8.43 -11.77 24.45
N GLN A 239 8.33 -12.67 23.47
CA GLN A 239 9.29 -13.75 23.28
C GLN A 239 10.67 -13.26 22.85
N LYS A 240 10.74 -12.18 22.08
CA LYS A 240 11.99 -11.68 21.50
C LYS A 240 12.70 -10.65 22.38
N LEU A 241 11.96 -9.87 23.15
CA LEU A 241 12.50 -8.68 23.80
C LEU A 241 11.90 -8.36 25.15
N LEU A 242 10.57 -8.34 25.28
CA LEU A 242 9.95 -7.74 26.48
C LEU A 242 10.08 -8.62 27.72
N ALA A 243 10.08 -9.95 27.57
CA ALA A 243 10.15 -10.90 28.67
C ALA A 243 11.25 -11.94 28.46
N ASN A 244 11.88 -12.35 29.55
CA ASN A 244 12.72 -13.54 29.55
C ASN A 244 11.88 -14.78 29.90
N SER A 245 11.45 -15.51 28.88
CA SER A 245 10.55 -16.67 29.02
C SER A 245 11.08 -17.82 29.89
N ILE A 246 12.39 -17.84 30.21
CA ILE A 246 12.98 -18.83 31.12
C ILE A 246 12.55 -18.54 32.55
N ILE A 247 12.63 -17.28 32.98
CA ILE A 247 12.48 -16.86 34.39
C ILE A 247 11.22 -16.03 34.66
N GLU A 248 10.59 -15.48 33.63
CA GLU A 248 9.39 -14.64 33.72
C GLU A 248 8.20 -15.33 32.99
N TYR A 249 6.99 -15.04 33.44
CA TYR A 249 5.76 -15.25 32.67
C TYR A 249 5.12 -13.89 32.38
N TYR A 250 4.26 -13.85 31.37
CA TYR A 250 3.58 -12.61 30.98
C TYR A 250 2.09 -12.83 30.71
N ALA A 251 1.30 -11.78 30.93
CA ALA A 251 -0.11 -11.70 30.56
C ALA A 251 -0.31 -10.51 29.62
N ILE A 252 -1.13 -10.68 28.58
CA ILE A 252 -1.39 -9.67 27.55
C ILE A 252 -2.88 -9.31 27.54
N GLN A 253 -3.16 -8.06 27.85
CA GLN A 253 -4.49 -7.46 27.74
C GLN A 253 -4.50 -6.49 26.55
N VAL A 254 -5.45 -6.65 25.63
CA VAL A 254 -5.63 -5.78 24.47
C VAL A 254 -7.00 -5.12 24.61
N MET A 255 -7.03 -3.79 24.70
CA MET A 255 -8.23 -2.95 24.86
C MET A 255 -8.53 -2.18 23.57
#